data_AF-U7QV58-F1
#
_entry.id   AF-U7QV58-F1
#
_cell.length_a   1.000
_cell.length_b   1.000
_cell.length_c   1.000
_cell.angle_alpha   90.00
_cell.angle_beta   90.00
_cell.angle_gamma   90.00
#
_symmetry.space_group_name_H-M   'P 1'
#
loop_
_entity.id
_entity.type
_entity.pdbx_description
1 polymer ?
#
loop_
_entity_poly.entity_id
_entity_poly.type
_entity_poly.pdbx_seq_one_letter_code
_entity_poly.pdbx_strand_id
1 'polypeptide(L)'
;MSKRTKDKDLEKLDVIKDSSQMSLFEIIESPAKKDDYSNTIEIYDALPKYIWDQKREHEDLSNAVVTRQCTIRGQQFTVKVKPAIIEKDDGRTVLIYAGQREEILEDALRKLAVNGKGHMIEGKAGVMFTLYELQKELSKMGHGYNLNEIKEAIQVCRGATLECISNDGEAFISSSFFPMVGLTTRGEFRKKGGNARCYVQFNPLVNESIMNLSFRQYNYKIGMQIRSPLARYI
;
A
#
# COMPACT_ATOMS: atom_id res chain seq x y z
N MET A 1 29.26 6.31 -13.37
CA MET A 1 29.02 6.98 -12.07
C MET A 1 27.59 6.70 -11.64
N SER A 2 27.36 5.71 -10.77
CA SER A 2 26.03 5.39 -10.24
C SER A 2 25.79 6.20 -8.96
N LYS A 3 24.82 7.12 -8.99
CA LYS A 3 24.36 7.84 -7.81
C LYS A 3 23.59 6.86 -6.94
N ARG A 4 24.25 6.32 -5.91
CA ARG A 4 23.57 5.69 -4.78
C ARG A 4 22.61 6.72 -4.16
N THR A 5 21.32 6.51 -4.34
CA THR A 5 20.27 7.23 -3.62
C THR A 5 20.56 7.07 -2.13
N LYS A 6 20.92 8.16 -1.45
CA LYS A 6 21.08 8.15 0.01
C LYS A 6 19.70 7.92 0.60
N ASP A 7 19.50 6.75 1.22
CA ASP A 7 18.38 6.54 2.14
C ASP A 7 18.38 7.70 3.13
N LYS A 8 17.29 8.47 3.19
CA LYS A 8 17.10 9.45 4.25
C LYS A 8 17.01 8.67 5.56
N ASP A 9 17.89 8.95 6.51
CA ASP A 9 17.83 8.37 7.85
C ASP A 9 16.44 8.63 8.44
N LEU A 10 15.58 7.60 8.52
CA LEU A 10 14.24 7.67 9.09
C LEU A 10 14.24 8.23 10.53
N GLU A 11 15.39 8.15 11.22
CA GLU A 11 15.62 8.65 12.57
C GLU A 11 15.64 10.18 12.69
N LYS A 12 15.76 10.92 11.57
CA LYS A 12 15.73 12.39 11.55
C LYS A 12 14.35 12.98 11.25
N LEU A 13 13.35 12.13 11.01
CA LEU A 13 11.98 12.56 10.74
C LEU A 13 11.21 12.63 12.06
N ASP A 14 10.28 13.57 12.17
CA ASP A 14 9.38 13.64 13.31
C ASP A 14 8.41 12.46 13.27
N VAL A 15 8.74 11.42 14.03
CA VAL A 15 7.93 10.20 14.18
C VAL A 15 7.05 10.34 15.40
N ILE A 16 5.73 10.45 15.18
CA ILE A 16 4.72 10.46 16.22
C ILE A 16 4.04 9.09 16.22
N LYS A 17 4.31 8.31 17.27
CA LYS A 17 3.68 6.99 17.45
C LYS A 17 2.25 7.11 18.00
N ASP A 18 2.02 8.04 18.92
CA ASP A 18 0.77 8.14 19.69
C ASP A 18 -0.09 9.32 19.23
N SER A 19 -0.44 9.39 17.95
CA SER A 19 -1.43 10.37 17.49
C SER A 19 -2.84 9.88 17.85
N SER A 20 -3.74 10.81 18.19
CA SER A 20 -5.14 10.49 18.49
C SER A 20 -5.84 9.83 17.31
N GLN A 21 -5.51 10.23 16.08
CA GLN A 21 -6.07 9.69 14.85
C GLN A 21 -5.63 8.24 14.61
N MET A 22 -4.34 7.93 14.82
CA MET A 22 -3.87 6.54 14.71
C MET A 22 -4.46 5.67 15.82
N SER A 23 -4.60 6.22 17.05
CA SER A 23 -5.27 5.51 18.14
C SER A 23 -6.71 5.14 17.78
N LEU A 24 -7.46 6.05 17.15
CA LEU A 24 -8.82 5.78 16.66
C LEU A 24 -8.84 4.77 15.51
N PHE A 25 -7.84 4.82 14.62
CA PHE A 25 -7.67 3.84 13.54
C PHE A 25 -7.39 2.42 14.07
N GLU A 26 -6.81 2.28 15.26
CA GLU A 26 -6.55 0.99 15.91
C GLU A 26 -7.77 0.40 16.64
N ILE A 27 -8.81 1.20 16.91
CA ILE A 27 -10.00 0.73 17.63
C ILE A 27 -10.75 -0.28 16.77
N ILE A 28 -10.93 -1.49 17.31
CA ILE A 28 -11.81 -2.54 16.77
C ILE A 28 -12.99 -2.71 17.73
N GLU A 29 -14.22 -2.65 17.21
CA GLU A 29 -15.44 -2.67 18.04
C GLU A 29 -15.61 -3.97 18.83
N SER A 30 -15.04 -5.08 18.34
CA SER A 30 -15.04 -6.38 19.01
C SER A 30 -13.62 -6.83 19.37
N PRO A 31 -13.13 -6.53 20.58
CA PRO A 31 -11.77 -6.91 21.00
C PRO A 31 -11.50 -8.41 20.94
N ALA A 32 -12.53 -9.24 21.16
CA ALA A 32 -12.43 -10.70 21.07
C ALA A 32 -12.15 -11.21 19.64
N LYS A 33 -12.43 -10.40 18.63
CA LYS A 33 -12.20 -10.72 17.20
C LYS A 33 -11.20 -9.76 16.56
N LYS A 34 -10.31 -9.16 17.36
CA LYS A 34 -9.34 -8.17 16.89
C LYS A 34 -8.56 -8.63 15.65
N ASP A 35 -8.25 -9.91 15.55
CA ASP A 35 -7.51 -10.46 14.42
C ASP A 35 -8.31 -10.57 13.11
N ASP A 36 -9.64 -10.59 13.18
CA ASP A 36 -10.51 -10.80 12.02
C ASP A 36 -10.82 -9.51 11.26
N TYR A 37 -10.60 -8.34 11.87
CA TYR A 37 -11.03 -7.04 11.33
C TYR A 37 -9.85 -6.13 10.93
N SER A 38 -10.08 -5.30 9.92
CA SER A 38 -9.26 -4.16 9.52
C SER A 38 -10.18 -3.02 9.08
N ASN A 39 -9.62 -1.93 8.56
CA ASN A 39 -10.37 -0.77 8.09
C ASN A 39 -10.35 -0.67 6.56
N THR A 40 -11.47 -0.33 5.95
CA THR A 40 -11.60 0.06 4.54
C THR A 40 -11.76 1.58 4.42
N ILE A 41 -11.25 2.11 3.32
CA ILE A 41 -11.26 3.54 2.98
C ILE A 41 -12.18 3.74 1.78
N GLU A 42 -13.33 4.36 2.00
CA GLU A 42 -14.45 4.36 1.04
C GLU A 42 -14.05 4.82 -0.37
N ILE A 43 -13.49 6.03 -0.51
CA ILE A 43 -13.13 6.56 -1.83
C ILE A 43 -11.97 5.76 -2.42
N TYR A 44 -10.90 5.54 -1.65
CA TYR A 44 -9.68 4.93 -2.16
C TYR A 44 -9.86 3.46 -2.55
N ASP A 45 -10.59 2.68 -1.75
CA ASP A 45 -10.83 1.26 -2.01
C ASP A 45 -11.82 1.07 -3.17
N ALA A 46 -12.78 1.99 -3.36
CA ALA A 46 -13.71 1.96 -4.49
C ALA A 46 -13.07 2.30 -5.85
N LEU A 47 -11.88 2.90 -5.89
CA LEU A 47 -11.22 3.19 -7.17
C LEU A 47 -10.81 1.89 -7.88
N PRO A 48 -11.12 1.71 -9.19
CA PRO A 48 -10.69 0.55 -9.96
C PRO A 48 -9.19 0.67 -10.30
N LYS A 49 -8.33 0.54 -9.29
CA LYS A 49 -6.90 0.88 -9.35
C LYS A 49 -5.97 -0.31 -9.61
N TYR A 50 -6.42 -1.54 -9.36
CA TYR A 50 -5.61 -2.74 -9.59
C TYR A 50 -5.85 -3.34 -10.98
N ILE A 51 -4.82 -4.00 -11.52
CA ILE A 51 -4.87 -4.73 -12.80
C ILE A 51 -4.62 -6.21 -12.52
N TRP A 52 -5.60 -7.05 -12.86
CA TRP A 52 -5.61 -8.47 -12.56
C TRP A 52 -5.39 -9.32 -13.82
N ASP A 53 -4.42 -8.92 -14.64
CA ASP A 53 -4.02 -9.66 -15.84
C ASP A 53 -3.26 -10.95 -15.49
N GLN A 54 -3.34 -11.94 -16.39
CA GLN A 54 -2.57 -13.19 -16.26
C GLN A 54 -1.06 -12.95 -16.40
N LYS A 55 -0.65 -11.95 -17.19
CA LYS A 55 0.75 -11.57 -17.35
C LYS A 55 1.08 -10.40 -16.43
N ARG A 56 2.09 -10.58 -15.58
CA ARG A 56 2.52 -9.56 -14.61
C ARG A 56 3.50 -8.54 -15.20
N GLU A 57 4.33 -8.97 -16.14
CA GLU A 57 5.41 -8.16 -16.72
C GLU A 57 5.06 -7.75 -18.15
N HIS A 58 5.14 -6.45 -18.41
CA HIS A 58 4.93 -5.87 -19.73
C HIS A 58 6.20 -5.14 -20.19
N GLU A 59 6.46 -5.12 -21.48
CA GLU A 59 7.65 -4.46 -22.06
C GLU A 59 7.27 -3.26 -22.94
N ASP A 60 5.98 -3.12 -23.30
CA ASP A 60 5.47 -2.09 -24.18
C ASP A 60 5.04 -0.83 -23.42
N LEU A 61 5.73 0.29 -23.67
CA LEU A 61 5.42 1.61 -23.11
C LEU A 61 4.35 2.38 -23.90
N SER A 62 4.04 1.95 -25.13
CA SER A 62 3.22 2.72 -26.09
C SER A 62 1.82 3.02 -25.57
N ASN A 63 1.26 2.12 -24.76
CA ASN A 63 -0.04 2.23 -24.11
C ASN A 63 0.03 1.84 -22.63
N ALA A 64 1.02 2.34 -21.89
CA ALA A 64 1.23 2.00 -20.49
C ALA A 64 0.22 2.62 -19.51
N VAL A 65 -0.71 3.48 -19.95
CA VAL A 65 -1.67 4.14 -19.04
C VAL A 65 -3.04 3.50 -19.21
N VAL A 66 -3.53 2.86 -18.15
CA VAL A 66 -4.88 2.30 -18.12
C VAL A 66 -5.84 3.36 -17.60
N THR A 67 -6.81 3.77 -18.41
CA THR A 67 -7.83 4.76 -18.05
C THR A 67 -9.17 4.06 -17.82
N ARG A 68 -9.83 4.36 -16.71
CA ARG A 68 -11.14 3.81 -16.31
C ARG A 68 -12.04 4.93 -15.82
N GLN A 69 -13.34 4.75 -15.98
CA GLN A 69 -14.35 5.64 -15.40
C GLN A 69 -15.05 4.92 -14.25
N CYS A 70 -15.34 5.64 -13.17
CA CYS A 70 -16.13 5.13 -12.06
C CYS A 70 -17.01 6.22 -11.46
N THR A 71 -18.09 5.81 -10.81
CA THR A 71 -19.00 6.71 -10.10
C THR A 71 -18.94 6.40 -8.61
N ILE A 72 -18.58 7.38 -7.79
CA ILE A 72 -18.50 7.25 -6.33
C ILE A 72 -19.41 8.33 -5.74
N ARG A 73 -20.40 7.93 -4.93
CA ARG A 73 -21.40 8.84 -4.33
C ARG A 73 -22.13 9.75 -5.35
N GLY A 74 -22.38 9.24 -6.56
CA GLY A 74 -23.02 10.00 -7.64
C GLY A 74 -22.10 10.95 -8.41
N GLN A 75 -20.85 11.16 -7.96
CA GLN A 75 -19.84 11.91 -8.69
C GLN A 75 -19.05 10.98 -9.61
N GLN A 76 -18.85 11.42 -10.85
CA GLN A 76 -18.06 10.67 -11.83
C GLN A 76 -16.57 11.06 -11.74
N PHE A 77 -15.71 10.05 -11.81
CA PHE A 77 -14.27 10.18 -11.78
C PHE A 77 -13.63 9.44 -12.95
N THR A 78 -12.58 10.05 -13.49
CA THR A 78 -11.64 9.40 -14.40
C THR A 78 -10.41 8.97 -13.61
N VAL A 79 -10.13 7.67 -13.63
CA VAL A 79 -9.00 7.04 -12.94
C VAL A 79 -7.96 6.61 -13.96
N LYS A 80 -6.72 7.09 -13.81
CA LYS A 80 -5.58 6.65 -14.64
C LYS A 80 -4.58 5.90 -13.77
N VAL A 81 -4.24 4.69 -14.19
CA VAL A 81 -3.27 3.82 -13.52
C VAL A 81 -2.03 3.70 -14.39
N LYS A 82 -0.87 4.00 -13.81
CA LYS A 82 0.45 3.89 -14.44
C LYS A 82 1.25 2.78 -13.76
N PRO A 83 2.00 1.96 -14.51
CA PRO A 83 2.79 0.87 -13.95
C PRO A 83 4.03 1.42 -13.25
N ALA A 84 4.61 0.60 -12.38
CA ALA A 84 5.97 0.78 -11.92
C ALA A 84 6.95 0.28 -12.99
N ILE A 85 8.03 1.03 -13.19
CA ILE A 85 9.18 0.60 -13.98
C ILE A 85 10.14 -0.13 -13.03
N ILE A 86 10.38 -1.42 -13.28
CA ILE A 86 11.19 -2.29 -12.44
C ILE A 86 12.37 -2.83 -13.23
N GLU A 87 13.58 -2.59 -12.74
CA GLU A 87 14.81 -3.22 -13.23
C GLU A 87 14.96 -4.60 -12.59
N LYS A 88 15.09 -5.63 -13.42
CA LYS A 88 15.28 -7.03 -13.00
C LYS A 88 16.77 -7.35 -12.88
N ASP A 89 17.07 -8.39 -12.11
CA ASP A 89 18.44 -8.86 -11.89
C ASP A 89 19.16 -9.29 -13.18
N ASP A 90 18.40 -9.67 -14.21
CA ASP A 90 18.89 -10.02 -15.55
C ASP A 90 19.16 -8.80 -16.45
N GLY A 91 18.97 -7.58 -15.94
CA GLY A 91 19.18 -6.33 -16.65
C GLY A 91 17.99 -5.86 -17.51
N ARG A 92 16.88 -6.61 -17.55
CA ARG A 92 15.66 -6.17 -18.24
C ARG A 92 14.93 -5.10 -17.44
N THR A 93 14.34 -4.14 -18.14
CA THR A 93 13.40 -3.18 -17.57
C THR A 93 12.00 -3.59 -17.96
N VAL A 94 11.15 -3.86 -16.97
CA VAL A 94 9.76 -4.27 -17.18
C VAL A 94 8.80 -3.30 -16.52
N LEU A 95 7.61 -3.20 -17.08
CA LEU A 95 6.47 -2.49 -16.51
C LEU A 95 5.63 -3.48 -15.72
N ILE A 96 5.34 -3.14 -14.47
CA ILE A 96 4.49 -3.93 -13.59
C ILE A 96 3.41 -3.02 -13.00
N TYR A 97 2.16 -3.33 -13.29
CA TYR A 97 1.02 -2.65 -12.65
C TYR A 97 0.80 -3.19 -11.25
N ALA A 98 0.22 -2.36 -10.36
CA ALA A 98 -0.28 -2.84 -9.09
C ALA A 98 -1.42 -3.85 -9.36
N GLY A 99 -1.22 -5.11 -8.98
CA GLY A 99 -2.18 -6.18 -9.20
C GLY A 99 -2.60 -6.87 -7.91
N GLN A 100 -3.01 -8.13 -8.03
CA GLN A 100 -3.55 -8.91 -6.91
C GLN A 100 -2.58 -8.99 -5.71
N ARG A 101 -1.27 -9.14 -5.99
CA ARG A 101 -0.24 -9.23 -4.95
C ARG A 101 -0.08 -7.92 -4.19
N GLU A 102 -0.17 -6.79 -4.90
CA GLU A 102 -0.03 -5.46 -4.34
C GLU A 102 -1.26 -5.06 -3.51
N GLU A 103 -2.45 -5.44 -3.97
CA GLU A 103 -3.72 -5.34 -3.21
C GLU A 103 -3.63 -6.07 -1.87
N ILE A 104 -3.29 -7.36 -1.88
CA ILE A 104 -3.17 -8.20 -0.68
C ILE A 104 -2.10 -7.65 0.28
N LEU A 105 -0.98 -7.20 -0.27
CA LEU A 105 0.10 -6.62 0.51
C LEU A 105 -0.32 -5.31 1.19
N GLU A 106 -1.06 -4.45 0.48
CA GLU A 106 -1.58 -3.21 1.03
C GLU A 106 -2.59 -3.46 2.16
N ASP A 107 -3.50 -4.41 1.98
CA ASP A 107 -4.46 -4.82 3.01
C ASP A 107 -3.75 -5.35 4.27
N ALA A 108 -2.72 -6.17 4.10
CA ALA A 108 -1.92 -6.68 5.21
C ALA A 108 -1.16 -5.56 5.94
N LEU A 109 -0.61 -4.57 5.23
CA LEU A 109 0.04 -3.41 5.83
C LEU A 109 -0.95 -2.54 6.60
N ARG A 110 -2.16 -2.35 6.07
CA ARG A 110 -3.24 -1.66 6.77
C ARG A 110 -3.66 -2.42 8.03
N LYS A 111 -3.72 -3.75 7.97
CA LYS A 111 -3.97 -4.60 9.15
C LYS A 111 -2.87 -4.45 10.20
N LEU A 112 -1.60 -4.39 9.80
CA LEU A 112 -0.52 -4.11 10.74
C LEU A 112 -0.69 -2.74 11.40
N ALA A 113 -1.10 -1.71 10.65
CA ALA A 113 -1.36 -0.38 11.21
C ALA A 113 -2.45 -0.42 12.29
N VAL A 114 -3.56 -1.10 12.04
CA VAL A 114 -4.65 -1.33 13.03
C VAL A 114 -4.16 -2.13 14.25
N ASN A 115 -3.13 -2.95 14.09
CA ASN A 115 -2.55 -3.77 15.15
C ASN A 115 -1.43 -3.07 15.94
N GLY A 116 -1.43 -1.73 16.01
CA GLY A 116 -0.46 -0.98 16.83
C GLY A 116 0.87 -0.68 16.13
N LYS A 117 0.93 -0.86 14.81
CA LYS A 117 2.12 -0.54 14.00
C LYS A 117 1.96 0.76 13.21
N GLY A 118 0.82 1.41 13.34
CA GLY A 118 0.53 2.71 12.74
C GLY A 118 1.43 3.80 13.30
N HIS A 119 1.94 4.68 12.44
CA HIS A 119 2.74 5.82 12.83
C HIS A 119 2.39 7.03 11.96
N MET A 120 2.51 8.23 12.53
CA MET A 120 2.47 9.48 11.78
C MET A 120 3.90 9.99 11.60
N ILE A 121 4.32 10.23 10.35
CA ILE A 121 5.59 10.87 10.04
C ILE A 121 5.30 12.13 9.22
N GLU A 122 5.77 13.28 9.71
CA GLU A 122 5.50 14.60 9.08
C GLU A 122 4.00 14.84 8.78
N GLY A 123 3.12 14.44 9.71
CA GLY A 123 1.67 14.59 9.55
C GLY A 123 1.01 13.63 8.56
N LYS A 124 1.73 12.59 8.10
CA LYS A 124 1.21 11.58 7.18
C LYS A 124 1.22 10.20 7.82
N ALA A 125 0.10 9.49 7.70
CA ALA A 125 -0.07 8.14 8.20
C ALA A 125 0.76 7.14 7.39
N GLY A 126 1.34 6.19 8.10
CA GLY A 126 2.06 5.06 7.54
C GLY A 126 2.17 3.93 8.55
N VAL A 127 2.98 2.94 8.20
CA VAL A 127 3.19 1.75 9.04
C VAL A 127 4.68 1.43 9.14
N MET A 128 5.12 1.15 10.36
CA MET A 128 6.47 0.70 10.68
C MET A 128 6.45 -0.79 10.99
N PHE A 129 7.22 -1.58 10.25
CA PHE A 129 7.16 -3.04 10.32
C PHE A 129 8.50 -3.67 9.95
N THR A 130 8.66 -4.96 10.20
CA THR A 130 9.73 -5.78 9.62
C THR A 130 9.16 -6.62 8.47
N LEU A 131 9.98 -6.92 7.46
CA LEU A 131 9.54 -7.78 6.35
C LEU A 131 9.06 -9.17 6.83
N TYR A 132 9.62 -9.66 7.94
CA TYR A 132 9.20 -10.91 8.56
C TYR A 132 7.82 -10.83 9.21
N GLU A 133 7.50 -9.73 9.91
CA GLU A 133 6.15 -9.49 10.45
C GLU A 133 5.11 -9.48 9.32
N LEU A 134 5.39 -8.76 8.23
CA LEU A 134 4.51 -8.72 7.07
C LEU A 134 4.35 -10.09 6.41
N GLN A 135 5.45 -10.83 6.22
CA GLN A 135 5.41 -12.18 5.68
C GLN A 135 4.57 -13.13 6.55
N LYS A 136 4.71 -13.04 7.88
CA LYS A 136 3.95 -13.85 8.82
C LYS A 136 2.46 -13.54 8.76
N GLU A 137 2.09 -12.25 8.68
CA GLU A 137 0.69 -11.83 8.54
C GLU A 137 0.08 -12.34 7.22
N LEU A 138 0.80 -12.19 6.10
CA LEU A 138 0.38 -12.73 4.80
C LEU A 138 0.20 -14.25 4.85
N SER A 139 1.17 -14.97 5.42
CA SER A 139 1.11 -16.43 5.56
C SER A 139 -0.06 -16.88 6.44
N LYS A 140 -0.33 -16.16 7.53
CA LYS A 140 -1.49 -16.41 8.42
C LYS A 140 -2.81 -16.33 7.65
N MET A 141 -2.89 -15.46 6.65
CA MET A 141 -4.05 -15.29 5.77
C MET A 141 -4.07 -16.21 4.55
N GLY A 142 -3.11 -17.14 4.43
CA GLY A 142 -3.03 -18.11 3.33
C GLY A 142 -2.22 -17.64 2.12
N HIS A 143 -1.47 -16.53 2.24
CA HIS A 143 -0.65 -15.96 1.17
C HIS A 143 0.84 -16.17 1.45
N GLY A 144 1.41 -17.24 0.91
CA GLY A 144 2.79 -17.69 1.18
C GLY A 144 3.87 -16.96 0.37
N TYR A 145 3.85 -15.63 0.32
CA TYR A 145 4.86 -14.86 -0.41
C TYR A 145 6.24 -14.90 0.25
N ASN A 146 7.30 -15.04 -0.53
CA ASN A 146 8.68 -14.95 -0.06
C ASN A 146 9.14 -13.49 0.10
N LEU A 147 10.25 -13.27 0.80
CA LEU A 147 10.76 -11.92 1.09
C LEU A 147 11.14 -11.12 -0.17
N ASN A 148 11.52 -11.76 -1.27
CA ASN A 148 11.83 -11.08 -2.51
C ASN A 148 10.54 -10.62 -3.21
N GLU A 149 9.51 -11.46 -3.23
CA GLU A 149 8.19 -11.10 -3.76
C GLU A 149 7.57 -9.93 -2.98
N ILE A 150 7.68 -9.93 -1.66
CA ILE A 150 7.21 -8.84 -0.80
C ILE A 150 7.96 -7.53 -1.10
N LYS A 151 9.29 -7.58 -1.24
CA LYS A 151 10.08 -6.40 -1.58
C LYS A 151 9.73 -5.86 -2.96
N GLU A 152 9.60 -6.73 -3.95
CA GLU A 152 9.21 -6.33 -5.30
C GLU A 152 7.82 -5.69 -5.29
N ALA A 153 6.85 -6.28 -4.59
CA ALA A 153 5.51 -5.71 -4.45
C ALA A 153 5.53 -4.31 -3.80
N ILE A 154 6.34 -4.10 -2.75
CA ILE A 154 6.54 -2.76 -2.17
C ILE A 154 7.14 -1.79 -3.19
N GLN A 155 8.11 -2.21 -4.01
CA GLN A 155 8.66 -1.37 -5.07
C GLN A 155 7.63 -1.07 -6.17
N VAL A 156 6.78 -2.03 -6.52
CA VAL A 156 5.67 -1.82 -7.46
C VAL A 156 4.70 -0.79 -6.89
N CYS A 157 4.25 -0.94 -5.65
CA CYS A 157 3.38 0.06 -5.02
C CYS A 157 4.02 1.46 -4.89
N ARG A 158 5.34 1.52 -4.72
CA ARG A 158 6.09 2.78 -4.70
C ARG A 158 6.14 3.44 -6.08
N GLY A 159 6.35 2.66 -7.14
CA GLY A 159 6.55 3.15 -8.51
C GLY A 159 5.28 3.32 -9.33
N ALA A 160 4.23 2.53 -9.05
CA ALA A 160 2.95 2.61 -9.74
C ALA A 160 2.17 3.82 -9.23
N THR A 161 1.57 4.57 -10.15
CA THR A 161 0.88 5.83 -9.84
C THR A 161 -0.60 5.73 -10.16
N LEU A 162 -1.41 6.30 -9.28
CA LEU A 162 -2.84 6.46 -9.40
C LEU A 162 -3.16 7.95 -9.56
N GLU A 163 -3.87 8.29 -10.63
CA GLU A 163 -4.45 9.62 -10.84
C GLU A 163 -5.97 9.50 -10.77
N CYS A 164 -6.59 10.34 -9.97
CA CYS A 164 -8.04 10.45 -9.85
C CYS A 164 -8.43 11.88 -10.20
N ILE A 165 -9.31 12.03 -11.19
CA ILE A 165 -9.73 13.31 -11.76
C ILE A 165 -11.26 13.36 -11.68
N SER A 166 -11.82 14.37 -11.03
CA SER A 166 -13.27 14.60 -11.07
C SER A 166 -13.69 15.11 -12.45
N ASN A 167 -14.91 14.79 -12.88
CA ASN A 167 -15.39 15.20 -14.21
C ASN A 167 -15.58 16.71 -14.38
N ASP A 168 -15.81 17.44 -13.30
CA ASP A 168 -15.81 18.92 -13.28
C ASP A 168 -14.38 19.52 -13.40
N GLY A 169 -13.34 18.69 -13.29
CA GLY A 169 -11.94 19.10 -13.33
C GLY A 169 -11.45 19.82 -12.08
N GLU A 170 -12.30 19.97 -11.06
CA GLU A 170 -11.97 20.72 -9.84
C GLU A 170 -11.05 19.95 -8.89
N ALA A 171 -11.14 18.62 -8.89
CA ALA A 171 -10.32 17.74 -8.06
C ALA A 171 -9.40 16.88 -8.94
N PHE A 172 -8.08 17.08 -8.76
CA PHE A 172 -7.04 16.25 -9.33
C PHE A 172 -6.11 15.76 -8.22
N ILE A 173 -6.01 14.44 -8.06
CA ILE A 173 -5.07 13.81 -7.13
C ILE A 173 -4.20 12.85 -7.92
N SER A 174 -2.88 12.97 -7.78
CA SER A 174 -1.90 12.06 -8.37
C SER A 174 -0.92 11.61 -7.30
N SER A 175 -0.83 10.31 -7.07
CA SER A 175 0.09 9.74 -6.08
C SER A 175 0.36 8.26 -6.33
N SER A 176 1.47 7.74 -5.84
CA SER A 176 1.69 6.28 -5.83
C SER A 176 0.91 5.61 -4.71
N PHE A 177 0.87 4.28 -4.72
CA PHE A 177 0.24 3.51 -3.64
C PHE A 177 1.01 3.72 -2.34
N PHE A 178 2.35 3.71 -2.40
CA PHE A 178 3.23 4.08 -1.30
C PHE A 178 4.12 5.28 -1.69
N PRO A 179 3.70 6.53 -1.39
CA PRO A 179 4.42 7.75 -1.77
C PRO A 179 5.83 7.83 -1.19
N MET A 180 6.04 7.19 -0.03
CA MET A 180 7.34 7.11 0.62
C MET A 180 7.54 5.70 1.17
N VAL A 181 8.72 5.14 0.90
CA VAL A 181 9.15 3.86 1.42
C VAL A 181 10.56 4.03 1.99
N GLY A 182 10.77 3.58 3.22
CA GLY A 182 12.10 3.40 3.80
C GLY A 182 12.36 1.93 4.04
N LEU A 183 13.24 1.30 3.25
CA LEU A 183 13.64 -0.08 3.46
C LEU A 183 15.02 -0.12 4.10
N THR A 184 15.18 -0.84 5.20
CA THR A 184 16.49 -1.03 5.81
C THR A 184 17.35 -1.91 4.92
N THR A 185 18.59 -1.50 4.65
CA THR A 185 19.50 -2.31 3.84
C THR A 185 20.03 -3.53 4.62
N ARG A 186 20.52 -4.55 3.90
CA ARG A 186 21.18 -5.72 4.51
C ARG A 186 22.38 -5.34 5.40
N GLY A 187 23.09 -4.25 5.06
CA GLY A 187 24.22 -3.75 5.85
C GLY A 187 23.79 -3.16 7.19
N GLU A 188 22.71 -2.40 7.20
CA GLU A 188 22.11 -1.88 8.42
C GLU A 188 21.43 -2.96 9.25
N PHE A 189 20.83 -3.98 8.63
CA PHE A 189 20.27 -5.15 9.33
C PHE A 189 21.33 -5.87 10.18
N ARG A 190 22.54 -6.05 9.63
CA ARG A 190 23.67 -6.65 10.36
C ARG A 190 24.19 -5.78 11.50
N LYS A 191 24.08 -4.45 11.38
CA LYS A 191 24.51 -3.50 12.43
C LYS A 191 23.47 -3.31 13.53
N LYS A 192 22.19 -3.24 13.19
CA LYS A 192 21.08 -2.95 14.11
C LYS A 192 20.46 -4.20 14.75
N GLY A 193 20.93 -5.40 14.41
CA GLY A 193 20.58 -6.66 15.06
C GLY A 193 19.07 -6.92 15.14
N GLY A 194 18.47 -7.46 14.06
CA GLY A 194 17.06 -7.89 14.05
C GLY A 194 15.99 -6.79 14.12
N ASN A 195 16.35 -5.57 14.52
CA ASN A 195 15.47 -4.39 14.63
C ASN A 195 15.42 -3.53 13.35
N ALA A 196 15.70 -4.12 12.18
CA ALA A 196 15.63 -3.41 10.91
C ALA A 196 14.18 -3.11 10.54
N ARG A 197 13.73 -1.88 10.84
CA ARG A 197 12.37 -1.41 10.58
C ARG A 197 12.27 -0.83 9.17
N CYS A 198 11.31 -1.35 8.43
CA CYS A 198 10.81 -0.77 7.20
C CYS A 198 9.68 0.22 7.53
N TYR A 199 9.52 1.20 6.66
CA TYR A 199 8.44 2.17 6.67
C TYR A 199 7.77 2.21 5.31
N VAL A 200 6.44 2.28 5.28
CA VAL A 200 5.69 2.75 4.12
C VAL A 200 4.69 3.81 4.58
N GLN A 201 4.63 4.89 3.83
CA GLN A 201 3.59 5.91 3.97
C GLN A 201 2.38 5.49 3.12
N PHE A 202 1.18 5.67 3.65
CA PHE A 202 -0.04 5.42 2.88
C PHE A 202 -0.28 6.50 1.82
N ASN A 203 -1.09 6.14 0.83
CA ASN A 203 -1.58 7.05 -0.20
C ASN A 203 -2.31 8.27 0.44
N PRO A 204 -2.24 9.47 -0.16
CA PRO A 204 -2.90 10.66 0.39
C PRO A 204 -4.41 10.47 0.63
N LEU A 205 -5.13 9.73 -0.20
CA LEU A 205 -6.56 9.47 0.00
C LEU A 205 -6.82 8.60 1.25
N VAL A 206 -5.91 7.67 1.55
CA VAL A 206 -5.94 6.88 2.79
C VAL A 206 -5.61 7.77 3.98
N ASN A 207 -4.58 8.61 3.86
CA ASN A 207 -4.19 9.55 4.92
C ASN A 207 -5.33 10.52 5.27
N GLU A 208 -5.94 11.16 4.28
CA GLU A 208 -7.10 12.04 4.47
C GLU A 208 -8.25 11.32 5.18
N SER A 209 -8.49 10.06 4.84
CA SER A 209 -9.57 9.29 5.45
C SER A 209 -9.27 8.90 6.89
N ILE A 210 -8.01 8.59 7.23
CA ILE A 210 -7.57 8.38 8.61
C ILE A 210 -7.71 9.68 9.42
N MET A 211 -7.27 10.81 8.86
CA MET A 211 -7.32 12.11 9.54
C MET A 211 -8.74 12.61 9.78
N ASN A 212 -9.65 12.35 8.83
CA ASN A 212 -11.06 12.75 8.91
C ASN A 212 -11.98 11.67 9.52
N LEU A 213 -11.42 10.55 10.00
CA LEU A 213 -12.16 9.42 10.58
C LEU A 213 -13.24 8.85 9.65
N SER A 214 -13.00 8.87 8.33
CA SER A 214 -13.93 8.40 7.29
C SER A 214 -13.58 6.99 6.80
N PHE A 215 -13.16 6.13 7.73
CA PHE A 215 -12.89 4.71 7.49
C PHE A 215 -13.97 3.83 8.15
N ARG A 216 -14.12 2.60 7.67
CA ARG A 216 -15.10 1.63 8.20
C ARG A 216 -14.45 0.30 8.49
N GLN A 217 -14.89 -0.37 9.55
CA GLN A 217 -14.41 -1.73 9.83
C GLN A 217 -14.99 -2.72 8.81
N TYR A 218 -14.17 -3.66 8.37
CA TYR A 218 -14.60 -4.79 7.56
C TYR A 218 -13.92 -6.08 8.03
N ASN A 219 -14.49 -7.22 7.67
CA ASN A 219 -13.92 -8.52 8.00
C ASN A 219 -12.73 -8.82 7.08
N TYR A 220 -11.54 -8.40 7.51
CA TYR A 220 -10.25 -8.63 6.85
C TYR A 220 -9.99 -10.10 6.56
N LYS A 221 -10.29 -10.99 7.52
CA LYS A 221 -10.07 -12.43 7.32
C LYS A 221 -10.89 -12.99 6.16
N ILE A 222 -12.17 -12.61 6.06
CA ILE A 222 -13.02 -13.00 4.93
C ILE A 222 -12.48 -12.39 3.65
N GLY A 223 -12.16 -11.08 3.65
CA GLY A 223 -11.59 -10.39 2.49
C GLY A 223 -10.36 -11.09 1.93
N MET A 224 -9.40 -11.45 2.79
CA MET A 224 -8.17 -12.12 2.40
C MET A 224 -8.35 -13.55 1.88
N GLN A 225 -9.47 -14.22 2.23
CA GLN A 225 -9.79 -15.58 1.79
C GLN A 225 -10.50 -15.63 0.42
N ILE A 226 -11.09 -14.51 -0.03
CA ILE A 226 -11.73 -14.45 -1.34
C ILE A 226 -10.65 -14.50 -2.43
N ARG A 227 -10.70 -15.55 -3.26
CA ARG A 227 -9.69 -15.83 -4.29
C ARG A 227 -9.85 -14.98 -5.55
N SER A 228 -11.10 -14.65 -5.91
CA SER A 228 -11.40 -13.85 -7.09
C SER A 228 -11.15 -12.37 -6.78
N PRO A 229 -10.22 -11.69 -7.47
CA PRO A 229 -9.96 -10.29 -7.22
C PRO A 229 -11.19 -9.40 -7.47
N LEU A 230 -11.97 -9.73 -8.50
CA LEU A 230 -13.22 -9.03 -8.79
C LEU A 230 -14.26 -9.21 -7.65
N ALA A 231 -14.33 -10.39 -7.05
CA ALA A 231 -15.24 -10.65 -5.94
C ALA A 231 -14.78 -10.00 -4.62
N ARG A 232 -13.49 -9.68 -4.46
CA ARG A 232 -13.01 -8.85 -3.34
C ARG A 232 -13.32 -7.37 -3.52
N TYR A 233 -13.36 -6.92 -4.76
CA TYR A 233 -13.58 -5.52 -5.09
C TYR A 233 -15.05 -5.09 -4.93
N ILE A 234 -16.00 -6.03 -5.12
CA ILE A 234 -17.45 -5.82 -4.95
C ILE A 234 -17.83 -6.00 -3.47
#